data_AF-A0A8D5U4X8-F1
#
_entry.id   AF-A0A8D5U4X8-F1
#
_cell.length_a   1.000
_cell.length_b   1.000
_cell.length_c   1.000
_cell.angle_alpha   90.00
_cell.angle_beta   90.00
_cell.angle_gamma   90.00
#
_symmetry.space_group_name_H-M   'P 1'
#
loop_
_entity.id
_entity.type
_entity.pdbx_description
1 polymer ?
#
loop_
_entity_poly.entity_id
_entity_poly.type
_entity_poly.pdbx_seq_one_letter_code
_entity_poly.pdbx_strand_id
1 'polypeptide(L)'
;MKTIEELKEKYGLTDEEIDYALDKAKGIILGFAMELRAIKVLEDMSFTNVKYVDLPTHDIEAEKSGNKYYIEVKASKKSPTREYSAYKLAMIAMLEGTHLTLVMQPTPQLYTTEEILSEPKRVLLHFFQYAYRGDIEGLKSLMNSEKTKLILSTYDKVIRSYSSKYSSDSLEFIKSLF
;
A
#
# COMPACT_ATOMS: atom_id res chain seq x y z
N MET A 1 4.71 -17.22 -24.77
CA MET A 1 4.66 -18.59 -25.32
C MET A 1 5.91 -19.38 -24.98
N LYS A 2 7.13 -18.89 -25.26
CA LYS A 2 8.38 -19.61 -24.97
C LYS A 2 8.52 -20.10 -23.51
N THR A 3 8.23 -19.25 -22.52
CA THR A 3 8.28 -19.62 -21.10
C THR A 3 7.27 -20.71 -20.70
N ILE A 4 6.10 -20.77 -21.33
CA ILE A 4 5.07 -21.76 -20.99
C ILE A 4 5.48 -23.13 -21.55
N GLU A 5 5.96 -23.18 -22.79
CA GLU A 5 6.48 -24.43 -23.37
C GLU A 5 7.70 -24.95 -22.59
N GLU A 6 8.61 -24.07 -22.17
CA GLU A 6 9.73 -24.46 -21.29
C GLU A 6 9.25 -25.08 -19.96
N LEU A 7 8.18 -24.57 -19.36
CA LEU A 7 7.59 -25.14 -18.15
C LEU A 7 6.92 -26.50 -18.43
N LYS A 8 6.20 -26.62 -19.54
CA LYS A 8 5.57 -27.88 -19.96
C LYS A 8 6.60 -28.99 -20.17
N GLU A 9 7.65 -28.71 -20.94
CA GLU A 9 8.73 -29.68 -21.20
C GLU A 9 9.48 -30.06 -19.93
N LYS A 10 9.82 -29.07 -19.09
CA LYS A 10 10.62 -29.30 -17.87
C LYS A 10 9.89 -30.10 -16.80
N TYR A 11 8.57 -29.91 -16.67
CA TYR A 11 7.79 -30.51 -15.59
C TYR A 11 6.77 -31.55 -16.07
N GLY A 12 6.70 -31.82 -17.38
CA GLY A 12 5.76 -32.78 -17.96
C GLY A 12 4.29 -32.35 -17.85
N LEU A 13 4.03 -31.03 -17.86
CA LEU A 13 2.67 -30.49 -17.70
C LEU A 13 1.87 -30.64 -19.00
N THR A 14 0.61 -31.02 -18.86
CA THR A 14 -0.35 -31.09 -19.96
C THR A 14 -0.91 -29.71 -20.31
N ASP A 15 -1.51 -29.59 -21.50
CA ASP A 15 -2.19 -28.34 -21.90
C ASP A 15 -3.35 -27.98 -20.94
N GLU A 16 -4.09 -28.98 -20.46
CA GLU A 16 -5.20 -28.77 -19.50
C GLU A 16 -4.71 -28.17 -18.17
N GLU A 17 -3.58 -28.66 -17.64
CA GLU A 17 -3.00 -28.15 -16.39
C GLU A 17 -2.48 -26.72 -16.54
N ILE A 18 -1.89 -26.40 -17.68
CA ILE A 18 -1.43 -25.04 -18.00
C ILE A 18 -2.62 -24.09 -18.16
N ASP A 19 -3.66 -24.48 -18.88
CA ASP A 19 -4.84 -23.65 -19.07
C ASP A 19 -5.55 -23.38 -17.73
N TYR A 20 -5.67 -24.40 -16.89
CA TYR A 20 -6.16 -24.24 -15.51
C TYR A 20 -5.30 -23.25 -14.72
N ALA A 21 -3.97 -23.38 -14.76
CA ALA A 21 -3.05 -22.48 -14.05
C ALA A 21 -3.13 -21.04 -14.56
N LEU A 22 -3.16 -20.85 -15.88
CA LEU A 22 -3.29 -19.53 -16.51
C LEU A 22 -4.61 -18.87 -16.14
N ASP A 23 -5.72 -19.61 -16.14
CA ASP A 23 -7.02 -19.09 -15.72
C ASP A 23 -6.99 -18.58 -14.28
N LYS A 24 -6.37 -19.33 -13.36
CA LYS A 24 -6.17 -18.90 -11.97
C LYS A 24 -5.21 -17.72 -11.84
N ALA A 25 -4.19 -17.64 -12.71
CA ALA A 25 -3.15 -16.63 -12.66
C ALA A 25 -3.50 -15.32 -13.40
N LYS A 26 -4.64 -15.24 -14.12
CA LYS A 26 -5.04 -14.06 -14.91
C LYS A 26 -4.87 -12.74 -14.16
N GLY A 27 -5.31 -12.69 -12.90
CA GLY A 27 -5.20 -11.49 -12.07
C GLY A 27 -3.75 -11.10 -11.75
N ILE A 28 -2.90 -12.09 -11.46
CA ILE A 28 -1.48 -11.89 -11.15
C ILE A 28 -0.72 -11.41 -12.40
N ILE A 29 -0.95 -12.07 -13.54
CA ILE A 29 -0.36 -11.70 -14.82
C ILE A 29 -0.77 -10.28 -15.20
N LEU A 30 -2.04 -9.94 -15.02
CA LEU A 30 -2.55 -8.59 -15.26
C LEU A 30 -1.89 -7.57 -14.31
N GLY A 31 -1.72 -7.89 -13.03
CA GLY A 31 -1.05 -7.05 -12.04
C GLY A 31 0.36 -6.65 -12.48
N PHE A 32 1.21 -7.64 -12.76
CA PHE A 32 2.57 -7.39 -13.24
C PHE A 32 2.61 -6.61 -14.55
N ALA A 33 1.69 -6.91 -15.49
CA ALA A 33 1.60 -6.15 -16.73
C ALA A 33 1.20 -4.68 -16.50
N MET A 34 0.32 -4.41 -15.53
CA MET A 34 -0.07 -3.05 -15.16
C MET A 34 1.05 -2.29 -14.45
N GLU A 35 1.80 -2.94 -13.55
CA GLU A 35 2.98 -2.36 -12.90
C GLU A 35 4.04 -1.94 -13.91
N LEU A 36 4.36 -2.81 -14.87
CA LEU A 36 5.31 -2.47 -15.94
C LEU A 36 4.79 -1.32 -16.81
N ARG A 37 3.48 -1.32 -17.12
CA ARG A 37 2.85 -0.23 -17.89
C ARG A 37 2.84 1.09 -17.12
N ALA A 38 2.70 1.06 -15.80
CA ALA A 38 2.63 2.23 -14.95
C ALA A 38 3.91 3.08 -15.04
N ILE A 39 5.07 2.48 -15.28
CA ILE A 39 6.33 3.21 -15.46
C ILE A 39 6.20 4.27 -16.55
N LYS A 40 5.76 3.86 -17.75
CA LYS A 40 5.57 4.78 -18.89
C LYS A 40 4.51 5.85 -18.60
N VAL A 41 3.42 5.45 -17.95
CA VAL A 41 2.35 6.39 -17.56
C VAL A 41 2.89 7.47 -16.62
N LEU A 42 3.73 7.11 -15.66
CA LEU A 42 4.32 8.06 -14.71
C LEU A 42 5.32 8.98 -15.41
N GLU A 43 6.13 8.45 -16.32
CA GLU A 43 7.02 9.26 -17.17
C GLU A 43 6.23 10.27 -18.01
N ASP A 44 5.12 9.86 -18.63
CA ASP A 44 4.22 10.75 -19.38
C ASP A 44 3.60 11.82 -18.46
N MET A 45 3.39 11.51 -17.17
CA MET A 45 2.96 12.45 -16.12
C MET A 45 4.12 13.30 -15.56
N SER A 46 5.29 13.31 -16.23
CA SER A 46 6.49 14.07 -15.86
C SER A 46 7.12 13.66 -14.52
N PHE A 47 6.93 12.40 -14.10
CA PHE A 47 7.78 11.82 -13.06
C PHE A 47 9.14 11.43 -13.65
N THR A 48 10.17 11.51 -12.83
CA THR A 48 11.55 11.11 -13.14
C THR A 48 12.00 10.01 -12.19
N ASN A 49 13.11 9.35 -12.50
CA ASN A 49 13.68 8.29 -11.64
C ASN A 49 12.68 7.17 -11.30
N VAL A 50 11.77 6.85 -12.23
CA VAL A 50 10.71 5.86 -12.03
C VAL A 50 11.29 4.45 -11.99
N LYS A 51 11.15 3.77 -10.85
CA LYS A 51 11.74 2.44 -10.60
C LYS A 51 10.71 1.51 -10.01
N TYR A 52 10.58 0.34 -10.61
CA TYR A 52 9.87 -0.78 -9.98
C TYR A 52 10.62 -1.24 -8.73
N VAL A 53 9.88 -1.51 -7.66
CA VAL A 53 10.40 -2.07 -6.42
C VAL A 53 9.51 -3.22 -5.96
N ASP A 54 10.13 -4.33 -5.57
CA ASP A 54 9.42 -5.47 -4.99
C ASP A 54 9.36 -5.31 -3.47
N LEU A 55 8.53 -4.36 -3.02
CA LEU A 55 8.36 -4.04 -1.61
C LEU A 55 6.91 -4.23 -1.17
N PRO A 56 6.66 -4.69 0.07
CA PRO A 56 5.30 -4.87 0.58
C PRO A 56 4.50 -3.56 0.71
N THR A 57 5.17 -2.41 0.65
CA THR A 57 4.59 -1.08 0.84
C THR A 57 4.03 -0.43 -0.41
N HIS A 58 4.65 -0.64 -1.57
CA HIS A 58 4.35 0.04 -2.83
C HIS A 58 5.09 -0.68 -3.97
N ASP A 59 4.65 -0.46 -5.21
CA ASP A 59 5.18 -1.16 -6.39
C ASP A 59 6.23 -0.33 -7.14
N ILE A 60 6.17 1.01 -7.01
CA ILE A 60 7.05 1.94 -7.74
C ILE A 60 7.53 3.08 -6.83
N GLU A 61 8.82 3.42 -6.92
CA GLU A 61 9.36 4.69 -6.43
C GLU A 61 9.59 5.66 -7.60
N ALA A 62 9.27 6.93 -7.40
CA ALA A 62 9.49 7.96 -8.41
C ALA A 62 9.72 9.34 -7.78
N GLU A 63 10.21 10.28 -8.59
CA GLU A 63 10.42 11.66 -8.18
C GLU A 63 9.64 12.63 -9.06
N LYS A 64 9.13 13.72 -8.48
CA LYS A 64 8.54 14.81 -9.25
C LYS A 64 8.74 16.14 -8.52
N SER A 65 9.31 17.11 -9.23
CA SER A 65 9.63 18.43 -8.68
C SER A 65 10.45 18.37 -7.37
N GLY A 66 11.44 17.46 -7.32
CA GLY A 66 12.31 17.27 -6.15
C GLY A 66 11.71 16.50 -4.98
N ASN A 67 10.46 16.03 -5.09
CA ASN A 67 9.81 15.24 -4.04
C ASN A 67 9.81 13.76 -4.39
N LYS A 68 10.02 12.90 -3.38
CA LYS A 68 9.93 11.44 -3.50
C LYS A 68 8.48 10.97 -3.34
N TYR A 69 8.09 10.04 -4.20
CA TYR A 69 6.77 9.42 -4.23
C TYR A 69 6.88 7.90 -4.18
N TYR A 70 5.97 7.30 -3.43
CA TYR A 70 5.80 5.86 -3.31
C TYR A 70 4.43 5.49 -3.88
N ILE A 71 4.41 4.67 -4.92
CA ILE A 71 3.24 4.52 -5.79
C ILE A 71 2.80 3.06 -5.77
N GLU A 72 1.56 2.85 -5.35
CA GLU A 72 0.85 1.59 -5.53
C GLU A 72 0.10 1.62 -6.86
N VAL A 73 0.20 0.56 -7.66
CA VAL A 73 -0.49 0.43 -8.94
C VAL A 73 -1.76 -0.42 -8.78
N LYS A 74 -2.87 0.08 -9.31
CA LYS A 74 -4.15 -0.64 -9.33
C LYS A 74 -4.73 -0.67 -10.72
N ALA A 75 -5.16 -1.85 -11.17
CA ALA A 75 -5.80 -2.00 -12.46
C ALA A 75 -7.09 -1.16 -12.56
N SER A 76 -7.91 -1.11 -11.51
CA SER A 76 -9.16 -0.32 -11.49
C SER A 76 -9.59 0.08 -10.07
N LYS A 77 -10.53 1.02 -9.97
CA LYS A 77 -11.15 1.46 -8.70
C LYS A 77 -12.00 0.39 -8.00
N LYS A 78 -12.36 -0.71 -8.68
CA LYS A 78 -13.16 -1.83 -8.12
C LYS A 78 -12.44 -2.64 -7.03
N SER A 79 -11.30 -2.13 -6.59
CA SER A 79 -10.55 -2.29 -5.36
C SER A 79 -11.13 -1.79 -4.02
N PRO A 80 -12.41 -1.95 -3.58
CA PRO A 80 -12.85 -1.33 -2.34
C PRO A 80 -12.08 -1.99 -1.20
N THR A 81 -11.07 -1.27 -0.71
CA THR A 81 -10.61 -1.30 0.67
C THR A 81 -10.20 -2.67 1.25
N ARG A 82 -9.96 -3.73 0.47
CA ARG A 82 -9.34 -4.97 0.99
C ARG A 82 -7.81 -4.99 0.95
N GLU A 83 -7.17 -4.14 0.15
CA GLU A 83 -5.76 -4.33 -0.20
C GLU A 83 -4.77 -3.61 0.75
N TYR A 84 -5.16 -2.47 1.34
CA TYR A 84 -4.38 -1.87 2.42
C TYR A 84 -4.69 -2.55 3.74
N SER A 85 -4.02 -3.65 4.03
CA SER A 85 -4.07 -4.26 5.36
C SER A 85 -3.61 -3.26 6.43
N ALA A 86 -4.06 -3.44 7.67
CA ALA A 86 -3.60 -2.62 8.79
C ALA A 86 -2.06 -2.65 8.94
N TYR A 87 -1.44 -3.80 8.66
CA TYR A 87 0.02 -3.94 8.62
C TYR A 87 0.65 -3.12 7.48
N LYS A 88 0.09 -3.15 6.27
CA LYS A 88 0.58 -2.33 5.15
C LYS A 88 0.51 -0.84 5.48
N LEU A 89 -0.58 -0.38 6.13
CA LEU A 89 -0.70 1.01 6.58
C LEU A 89 0.35 1.37 7.64
N ALA A 90 0.63 0.46 8.58
CA ALA A 90 1.69 0.66 9.56
C ALA A 90 3.07 0.81 8.90
N MET A 91 3.35 0.06 7.82
CA MET A 91 4.61 0.17 7.09
C MET A 91 4.68 1.44 6.23
N ILE A 92 3.59 1.79 5.54
CA ILE A 92 3.49 3.02 4.74
C ILE A 92 3.68 4.26 5.62
N ALA A 93 3.11 4.28 6.82
CA ALA A 93 3.24 5.41 7.75
C ALA A 93 4.68 5.71 8.18
N MET A 94 5.62 4.75 8.02
CA MET A 94 7.04 4.94 8.35
C MET A 94 7.84 5.61 7.23
N LEU A 95 7.30 5.67 6.02
CA LEU A 95 8.03 6.16 4.86
C LEU A 95 8.01 7.69 4.81
N GLU A 96 9.18 8.27 4.53
CA GLU A 96 9.34 9.71 4.34
C GLU A 96 9.10 10.06 2.86
N GLY A 97 7.90 10.56 2.56
CA GLY A 97 7.48 10.97 1.22
C GLY A 97 5.97 10.82 1.00
N THR A 98 5.52 11.11 -0.22
CA THR A 98 4.10 11.08 -0.55
C THR A 98 3.68 9.73 -1.10
N HIS A 99 2.67 9.12 -0.48
CA HIS A 99 2.10 7.87 -0.94
C HIS A 99 0.95 8.10 -1.91
N LEU A 100 1.09 7.60 -3.13
CA LEU A 100 0.06 7.69 -4.17
C LEU A 100 -0.47 6.31 -4.55
N THR A 101 -1.67 6.31 -5.10
CA THR A 101 -2.24 5.15 -5.79
C THR A 101 -2.52 5.54 -7.22
N LEU A 102 -1.85 4.86 -8.16
CA LEU A 102 -2.10 4.98 -9.58
C LEU A 102 -3.18 3.99 -10.00
N VAL A 103 -4.35 4.49 -10.34
CA VAL A 103 -5.43 3.67 -10.90
C VAL A 103 -5.35 3.73 -12.42
N MET A 104 -5.18 2.59 -13.09
CA MET A 104 -4.91 2.51 -14.53
C MET A 104 -6.16 2.67 -15.41
N GLN A 105 -7.34 2.29 -14.91
CA GLN A 105 -8.60 2.33 -15.66
C GLN A 105 -9.69 3.19 -15.00
N PRO A 106 -10.59 3.80 -15.79
CA PRO A 106 -10.69 3.73 -17.26
C PRO A 106 -9.59 4.52 -18.00
N THR A 107 -9.02 5.52 -17.33
CA THR A 107 -7.81 6.24 -17.74
C THR A 107 -6.89 6.37 -16.54
N PRO A 108 -5.56 6.44 -16.75
CA PRO A 108 -4.64 6.51 -15.63
C PRO A 108 -4.83 7.78 -14.80
N GLN A 109 -4.97 7.61 -13.50
CA GLN A 109 -5.15 8.72 -12.56
C GLN A 109 -4.46 8.43 -11.23
N LEU A 110 -3.78 9.44 -10.70
CA LEU A 110 -3.17 9.41 -9.38
C LEU A 110 -4.13 9.96 -8.32
N TYR A 111 -4.13 9.28 -7.19
CA TYR A 111 -4.78 9.70 -5.96
C TYR A 111 -3.73 9.70 -4.87
N THR A 112 -3.88 10.59 -3.89
CA THR A 112 -3.21 10.35 -2.62
C THR A 112 -3.77 9.07 -2.01
N THR A 113 -2.92 8.26 -1.37
CA THR A 113 -3.37 7.00 -0.79
C THR A 113 -4.48 7.25 0.24
N GLU A 114 -4.41 8.35 0.98
CA GLU A 114 -5.42 8.72 1.97
C GLU A 114 -6.83 8.92 1.35
N GLU A 115 -6.93 9.54 0.17
CA GLU A 115 -8.22 9.79 -0.51
C GLU A 115 -9.01 8.52 -0.82
N ILE A 116 -8.32 7.41 -1.05
CA ILE A 116 -8.95 6.13 -1.42
C ILE A 116 -9.22 5.23 -0.20
N LEU A 117 -8.72 5.59 0.98
CA LEU A 117 -8.93 4.81 2.19
C LEU A 117 -10.33 5.07 2.77
N SER A 118 -10.95 4.00 3.27
CA SER A 118 -12.10 4.13 4.17
C SER A 118 -11.72 4.90 5.43
N GLU A 119 -12.67 5.57 6.06
CA GLU A 119 -12.44 6.32 7.31
C GLU A 119 -11.66 5.53 8.38
N PRO A 120 -11.98 4.27 8.73
CA PRO A 120 -11.22 3.54 9.74
C PRO A 120 -9.73 3.39 9.42
N LYS A 121 -9.40 3.30 8.13
CA LYS A 121 -8.02 3.15 7.65
C LYS A 121 -7.27 4.47 7.61
N ARG A 122 -7.96 5.57 7.30
CA ARG A 122 -7.37 6.92 7.44
C ARG A 122 -7.02 7.21 8.89
N VAL A 123 -7.95 6.94 9.81
CA VAL A 123 -7.73 7.07 11.25
C VAL A 123 -6.51 6.25 11.70
N LEU A 124 -6.43 4.99 11.27
CA LEU A 124 -5.30 4.13 11.59
C LEU A 124 -3.97 4.62 10.99
N LEU A 125 -3.99 5.10 9.74
CA LEU A 125 -2.80 5.66 9.08
C LEU A 125 -2.26 6.87 9.85
N HIS A 126 -3.14 7.81 10.23
CA HIS A 126 -2.76 8.99 11.01
C HIS A 126 -2.23 8.61 12.39
N PHE A 127 -2.87 7.66 13.06
CA PHE A 127 -2.38 7.14 14.34
C PHE A 127 -0.92 6.67 14.22
N PHE A 128 -0.61 5.84 13.23
CA PHE A 128 0.77 5.37 13.03
C PHE A 128 1.73 6.51 12.70
N GLN A 129 1.35 7.44 11.82
CA GLN A 129 2.19 8.58 11.45
C GLN A 129 2.55 9.44 12.66
N TYR A 130 1.56 9.79 13.51
CA TYR A 130 1.82 10.56 14.73
C TYR A 130 2.66 9.76 15.73
N ALA A 131 2.36 8.47 15.91
CA ALA A 131 3.09 7.60 16.83
C ALA A 131 4.58 7.46 16.46
N TYR A 132 4.90 7.27 15.18
CA TYR A 132 6.29 7.16 14.72
C TYR A 132 7.05 8.48 14.81
N ARG A 133 6.38 9.61 14.53
CA ARG A 133 7.02 10.94 14.54
C ARG A 133 7.15 11.55 15.94
N GLY A 134 6.54 10.94 16.96
CA GLY A 134 6.50 11.54 18.30
C GLY A 134 5.54 12.72 18.40
N ASP A 135 4.56 12.83 17.51
CA ASP A 135 3.58 13.93 17.52
C ASP A 135 2.49 13.66 18.56
N ILE A 136 2.80 13.98 19.81
CA ILE A 136 1.90 13.76 20.95
C ILE A 136 0.62 14.60 20.85
N GLU A 137 0.70 15.82 20.35
CA GLU A 137 -0.47 16.68 20.20
C GLU A 137 -1.39 16.18 19.08
N GLY A 138 -0.82 15.70 17.97
CA GLY A 138 -1.55 14.98 16.92
C GLY A 138 -2.25 13.72 17.46
N LEU A 139 -1.55 12.91 18.26
CA LEU A 139 -2.14 11.75 18.93
C LEU A 139 -3.29 12.13 19.87
N LYS A 140 -3.10 13.13 20.74
CA LYS A 140 -4.16 13.62 21.64
C LYS A 140 -5.38 14.10 20.86
N SER A 141 -5.16 14.93 19.85
CA SER A 141 -6.23 15.46 18.99
C SER A 141 -7.02 14.33 18.32
N LEU A 142 -6.32 13.35 17.73
CA LEU A 142 -6.94 12.18 17.10
C LEU A 142 -7.75 11.36 18.12
N MET A 143 -7.21 11.18 19.32
CA MET A 143 -7.80 10.38 20.40
C MET A 143 -8.91 11.11 21.17
N ASN A 144 -9.18 12.40 20.94
CA ASN A 144 -10.25 13.13 21.63
C ASN A 144 -11.67 12.66 21.23
N SER A 145 -11.81 11.94 20.12
CA SER A 145 -13.09 11.43 19.62
C SER A 145 -13.33 9.99 20.06
N GLU A 146 -14.45 9.72 20.73
CA GLU A 146 -14.89 8.36 21.08
C GLU A 146 -15.03 7.46 19.85
N LYS A 147 -15.46 8.01 18.72
CA LYS A 147 -15.54 7.28 17.44
C LYS A 147 -14.14 6.79 17.01
N THR A 148 -13.12 7.65 17.12
CA THR A 148 -11.75 7.30 16.79
C THR A 148 -11.22 6.21 17.72
N LYS A 149 -11.44 6.35 19.03
CA LYS A 149 -11.03 5.32 20.02
C LYS A 149 -11.64 3.96 19.69
N LEU A 150 -12.94 3.92 19.36
CA LEU A 150 -13.64 2.70 18.97
C LEU A 150 -13.07 2.10 17.68
N ILE A 151 -12.75 2.93 16.69
CA ILE A 151 -12.08 2.46 15.46
C ILE A 151 -10.74 1.81 15.80
N LEU A 152 -9.89 2.49 16.58
CA LEU A 152 -8.53 2.04 16.87
C LEU A 152 -8.52 0.76 17.73
N SER A 153 -9.49 0.57 18.63
CA SER A 153 -9.60 -0.66 19.42
C SER A 153 -9.81 -1.90 18.56
N THR A 154 -10.45 -1.78 17.39
CA THR A 154 -10.57 -2.89 16.43
C THR A 154 -9.23 -3.31 15.79
N TYR A 155 -8.19 -2.48 15.91
CA TYR A 155 -6.84 -2.71 15.40
C TYR A 155 -5.78 -2.89 16.49
N ASP A 156 -6.18 -3.08 17.76
CA ASP A 156 -5.27 -3.16 18.93
C ASP A 156 -4.11 -4.14 18.70
N LYS A 157 -4.40 -5.34 18.17
CA LYS A 157 -3.37 -6.34 17.86
C LYS A 157 -2.26 -5.79 16.94
N VAL A 158 -2.65 -5.05 15.90
CA VAL A 158 -1.71 -4.50 14.91
C VAL A 158 -0.98 -3.30 15.50
N ILE A 159 -1.67 -2.43 16.23
CA ILE A 159 -1.05 -1.31 16.93
C ILE A 159 0.05 -1.81 17.86
N ARG A 160 -0.26 -2.81 18.70
CA ARG A 160 0.72 -3.40 19.63
C ARG A 160 1.89 -4.09 18.91
N SER A 161 1.68 -4.72 17.76
CA SER A 161 2.78 -5.38 17.04
C SER A 161 3.84 -4.41 16.52
N TYR A 162 3.53 -3.12 16.40
CA TYR A 162 4.48 -2.07 15.98
C TYR A 162 4.98 -1.18 17.12
N SER A 163 4.65 -1.48 18.39
CA SER A 163 4.97 -0.59 19.51
C SER A 163 6.46 -0.32 19.71
N SER A 164 7.32 -1.25 19.30
CA SER A 164 8.78 -1.10 19.36
C SER A 164 9.34 -0.09 18.34
N LYS A 165 8.52 0.36 17.40
CA LYS A 165 8.87 1.36 16.37
C LYS A 165 8.41 2.77 16.73
N TYR A 166 7.61 2.93 17.77
CA TYR A 166 7.14 4.25 18.22
C TYR A 166 8.26 5.02 18.92
N SER A 167 8.15 6.35 18.92
CA SER A 167 8.99 7.15 19.81
C SER A 167 8.66 6.83 21.27
N SER A 168 9.63 7.05 22.16
CA SER A 168 9.45 6.79 23.61
C SER A 168 8.24 7.53 24.17
N ASP A 169 8.09 8.82 23.84
CA ASP A 169 7.00 9.67 24.31
C ASP A 169 5.64 9.17 23.78
N SER A 170 5.57 8.81 22.50
CA SER A 170 4.35 8.25 21.90
C SER A 170 3.97 6.93 22.57
N LEU A 171 4.96 6.08 22.84
CA LEU A 171 4.73 4.79 23.48
C LEU A 171 4.19 4.95 24.90
N GLU A 172 4.73 5.90 25.68
CA GLU A 172 4.24 6.22 27.02
C GLU A 172 2.80 6.76 26.98
N PHE A 173 2.52 7.71 26.08
CA PHE A 173 1.18 8.24 25.88
C PHE A 173 0.18 7.16 25.48
N ILE A 174 0.51 6.32 24.50
CA ILE A 174 -0.36 5.25 24.03
C ILE A 174 -0.64 4.23 25.14
N LYS A 175 0.37 3.86 25.94
CA LYS A 175 0.19 2.97 27.12
C LYS A 175 -0.71 3.57 28.20
N SER A 176 -0.84 4.89 28.29
CA SER A 176 -1.75 5.51 29.25
C SER A 176 -3.23 5.41 28.84
N LEU A 177 -3.50 5.09 27.57
CA LEU A 177 -4.85 5.06 26.98
C LEU A 177 -5.42 3.64 26.82
N PHE A 178 -4.57 2.62 26.89
CA PHE A 178 -4.89 1.20 26.66
C PHE A 178 -4.38 0.32 27.78
#